data_AF-A0A6I1QUJ4-F1
#
_entry.id   AF-A0A6I1QUJ4-F1
#
_cell.length_a   1.000
_cell.length_b   1.000
_cell.length_c   1.000
_cell.angle_alpha   90.00
_cell.angle_beta   90.00
_cell.angle_gamma   90.00
#
_symmetry.space_group_name_H-M   'P 1'
#
loop_
_entity.id
_entity.type
_entity.pdbx_description
1 polymer ?
#
loop_
_entity_poly.entity_id
_entity_poly.type
_entity_poly.pdbx_seq_one_letter_code
_entity_poly.pdbx_strand_id
1 'polypeptide(L)'
;MSENRKTTVYLTSHLQRLLKIRARRTRQPEALLIREALTAYLVEERPALPAFVGSGTSRLDDGVDSTNVKSWVRENWIEDIERKRDNA
;
A
#
# COMPACT_ATOMS: atom_id res chain seq x y z
N MET A 1 12.34 17.94 -2.19
CA MET A 1 11.71 18.05 -3.53
C MET A 1 11.61 16.64 -4.07
N SER A 2 10.41 16.10 -4.30
CA SER A 2 10.27 14.73 -4.80
C SER A 2 10.76 14.64 -6.25
N GLU A 3 11.60 13.66 -6.54
CA GLU A 3 12.14 13.40 -7.88
C GLU A 3 11.04 12.77 -8.75
N ASN A 4 10.64 13.45 -9.84
CA ASN A 4 9.69 12.88 -10.80
C ASN A 4 10.44 12.04 -11.84
N ARG A 5 10.15 10.74 -11.89
CA ARG A 5 10.67 9.82 -12.92
C ARG A 5 9.64 9.61 -14.03
N LYS A 6 10.11 9.48 -15.28
CA LYS A 6 9.25 9.23 -16.44
C LYS A 6 8.88 7.76 -16.50
N THR A 7 7.58 7.48 -16.53
CA THR A 7 7.02 6.13 -16.72
C THR A 7 5.98 6.18 -17.82
N THR A 8 6.04 5.23 -18.75
CA THR A 8 5.03 5.08 -19.82
C THR A 8 4.03 4.01 -19.40
N VAL A 9 2.75 4.35 -19.39
CA VAL A 9 1.65 3.42 -19.10
C VAL A 9 0.69 3.37 -20.27
N TYR A 10 0.26 2.16 -20.64
CA TYR A 10 -0.76 1.98 -21.67
C TYR A 10 -2.14 2.07 -21.03
N LEU A 11 -2.98 2.97 -21.55
CA LEU A 11 -4.37 3.12 -21.12
C LEU A 11 -5.29 2.61 -22.21
N THR A 12 -6.37 1.94 -21.81
CA THR A 12 -7.44 1.62 -22.76
C THR A 12 -8.09 2.92 -23.28
N SER A 13 -8.63 2.88 -24.49
CA SER A 13 -9.33 4.02 -25.10
C SER A 13 -10.49 4.52 -24.22
N HIS A 14 -11.18 3.59 -23.54
CA HIS A 14 -12.22 3.91 -22.58
C HIS A 14 -11.69 4.71 -21.38
N LEU A 15 -10.60 4.24 -20.74
CA LEU A 15 -10.01 4.91 -19.58
C LEU A 15 -9.43 6.28 -19.95
N GLN A 16 -8.80 6.39 -21.13
CA GLN A 16 -8.31 7.66 -21.64
C GLN A 16 -9.44 8.68 -21.86
N ARG A 17 -10.60 8.24 -22.37
CA ARG A 17 -11.78 9.09 -22.52
C ARG A 17 -12.30 9.59 -21.17
N LEU A 18 -12.40 8.70 -20.17
CA LEU A 18 -12.85 9.07 -18.83
C LEU A 18 -11.90 10.08 -18.17
N LEU A 19 -10.58 9.88 -18.31
CA LEU A 19 -9.56 10.79 -17.79
C LEU A 19 -9.68 12.18 -18.41
N LYS A 20 -9.84 12.27 -19.74
CA LYS A 20 -10.06 13.54 -20.46
C LYS A 20 -11.31 14.28 -19.99
N ILE A 21 -12.42 13.57 -19.79
CA ILE A 21 -13.67 14.16 -19.29
C ILE A 21 -13.44 14.73 -17.88
N ARG A 22 -12.78 13.96 -17.00
CA ARG A 22 -12.47 14.38 -15.64
C ARG A 22 -11.57 15.63 -15.62
N ALA A 23 -10.47 15.60 -16.37
CA ALA A 23 -9.52 16.70 -16.49
C ALA A 23 -10.18 18.01 -16.95
N ARG A 24 -11.07 17.93 -17.95
CA ARG A 24 -11.85 19.09 -18.41
C ARG A 24 -12.77 19.64 -17.33
N ARG A 25 -13.47 18.75 -16.62
CA ARG A 25 -14.42 19.13 -15.57
C ARG A 25 -13.72 19.80 -14.37
N THR A 26 -12.54 19.31 -14.00
CA THR A 26 -11.78 19.83 -12.84
C THR A 26 -10.76 20.90 -13.20
N ARG A 27 -10.57 21.20 -14.50
CA ARG A 27 -9.53 22.11 -15.03
C ARG A 27 -8.13 21.73 -14.56
N GLN A 28 -7.86 20.43 -14.41
CA GLN A 28 -6.57 19.91 -13.97
C GLN A 28 -5.85 19.16 -15.10
N PRO A 29 -4.49 19.13 -15.09
CA PRO A 29 -3.73 18.29 -16.01
C PRO A 29 -4.00 16.79 -15.80
N GLU A 30 -4.10 16.02 -16.87
CA GLU A 30 -4.28 14.56 -16.82
C GLU A 30 -3.18 13.87 -15.99
N ALA A 31 -1.93 14.33 -16.12
CA ALA A 31 -0.80 13.79 -15.36
C ALA A 31 -0.93 14.00 -13.85
N LEU A 32 -1.59 15.09 -13.42
CA LEU A 32 -1.85 15.34 -12.01
C LEU A 32 -2.89 14.36 -11.47
N LEU A 33 -3.98 14.14 -12.22
CA LEU A 33 -5.00 13.16 -11.88
C LEU A 33 -4.47 11.73 -11.81
N ILE A 34 -3.57 11.35 -12.74
CA ILE A 34 -2.91 10.04 -12.72
C ILE A 34 -2.06 9.89 -11.46
N ARG A 35 -1.26 10.92 -11.11
CA ARG A 35 -0.45 10.89 -9.88
C ARG A 35 -1.31 10.81 -8.63
N GLU A 36 -2.38 11.60 -8.55
CA GLU A 36 -3.32 11.55 -7.41
C GLU A 36 -3.98 10.19 -7.28
N ALA A 37 -4.43 9.60 -8.39
CA ALA A 37 -5.05 8.27 -8.38
C ALA A 37 -4.05 7.18 -7.96
N LEU A 38 -2.80 7.25 -8.43
CA LEU A 38 -1.74 6.33 -8.02
C LEU A 38 -1.36 6.53 -6.56
N THR A 39 -1.22 7.77 -6.10
CA THR A 39 -0.95 8.07 -4.69
C THR A 39 -2.09 7.56 -3.82
N ALA A 40 -3.34 7.81 -4.19
CA ALA A 40 -4.49 7.30 -3.44
C ALA A 40 -4.49 5.77 -3.42
N TYR A 41 -4.30 5.11 -4.56
CA TYR A 41 -4.26 3.66 -4.66
C TYR A 41 -3.15 3.02 -3.82
N LEU A 42 -1.94 3.61 -3.85
CA LEU A 42 -0.77 3.08 -3.15
C LEU A 42 -0.74 3.46 -1.67
N VAL A 43 -1.26 4.64 -1.29
CA VAL A 43 -1.40 5.02 0.13
C VAL A 43 -2.55 4.26 0.78
N GLU A 44 -3.59 3.93 0.01
CA GLU A 44 -4.66 3.03 0.42
C GLU A 44 -4.28 1.54 0.35
N GLU A 45 -3.01 1.18 0.08
CA GLU A 45 -2.49 -0.16 0.39
C GLU A 45 -2.60 -0.38 1.89
N ARG A 46 -3.78 -0.86 2.30
CA ARG A 46 -3.97 -1.54 3.58
C ARG A 46 -2.88 -2.61 3.62
N PRO A 47 -2.10 -2.71 4.70
CA PRO A 47 -1.13 -3.78 4.84
C PRO A 47 -1.86 -5.08 4.56
N ALA A 48 -1.36 -5.84 3.58
CA ALA A 48 -1.95 -7.11 3.20
C ALA A 48 -2.13 -7.91 4.48
N LEU A 49 -3.38 -8.23 4.83
CA LEU A 49 -3.64 -9.23 5.86
C LEU A 49 -2.78 -10.44 5.47
N PRO A 50 -1.96 -10.98 6.39
CA PRO A 50 -1.11 -12.10 6.05
C PRO A 50 -2.00 -13.20 5.48
N ALA A 51 -1.65 -13.68 4.28
CA ALA A 51 -2.43 -14.70 3.57
C ALA A 51 -2.61 -15.98 4.43
N PHE A 52 -1.76 -16.16 5.45
CA PHE A 52 -1.86 -17.23 6.43
C PHE A 52 -1.49 -16.75 7.84
N VAL A 53 -2.34 -17.10 8.81
CA VAL A 53 -2.06 -17.00 10.25
C VAL A 53 -1.06 -18.11 10.59
N GLY A 54 0.24 -17.78 10.58
CA GLY A 54 1.31 -18.75 10.90
C GLY A 54 2.70 -18.39 10.40
N SER A 55 2.86 -17.35 9.56
CA SER A 55 4.18 -16.93 9.03
C SER A 55 4.99 -16.02 9.96
N GLY A 56 4.60 -15.92 11.22
CA GLY A 56 5.40 -15.24 12.23
C GLY A 56 6.43 -16.21 12.81
N THR A 57 7.71 -15.95 12.60
CA THR A 57 8.76 -16.53 13.45
C THR A 57 8.65 -15.88 14.83
N SER A 58 7.70 -16.35 15.64
CA SER A 58 7.74 -16.15 17.08
C SER A 58 8.94 -16.94 17.60
N ARG A 59 9.84 -16.28 18.33
CA ARG A 59 10.81 -17.00 19.15
C ARG A 59 9.99 -17.86 20.10
N LEU A 60 10.39 -19.12 20.27
CA LEU A 60 9.69 -20.15 21.05
C LEU A 60 9.35 -19.77 22.51
N ASP A 61 9.78 -18.59 22.99
CA ASP A 61 9.65 -18.10 24.36
C ASP A 61 8.70 -16.90 24.54
N ASP A 62 8.09 -16.36 23.48
CA ASP A 62 7.20 -15.18 23.64
C ASP A 62 5.80 -15.53 24.17
N GLY A 63 5.53 -16.81 24.45
CA GLY A 63 4.26 -17.26 25.04
C GLY A 63 3.03 -16.96 24.18
N VAL A 64 3.23 -16.78 22.87
CA VAL A 64 2.16 -16.44 21.92
C VAL A 64 1.50 -17.73 21.43
N ASP A 65 0.25 -17.93 21.80
CA ASP A 65 -0.58 -19.06 21.40
C ASP A 65 -1.83 -18.60 20.61
N SER A 66 -2.64 -19.56 20.16
CA SER A 66 -3.86 -19.26 19.39
C SER A 66 -4.87 -18.36 20.12
N THR A 67 -4.79 -18.31 21.45
CA THR A 67 -5.72 -17.59 22.30
C THR A 67 -5.34 -16.12 22.43
N ASN A 68 -4.04 -15.82 22.50
CA ASN A 68 -3.52 -14.46 22.70
C ASN A 68 -2.92 -13.81 21.43
N VAL A 69 -2.76 -14.57 20.33
CA VAL A 69 -2.24 -14.12 19.02
C VAL A 69 -2.88 -12.82 18.54
N LYS A 70 -4.20 -12.68 18.70
CA LYS A 70 -4.93 -11.50 18.21
C LYS A 70 -4.56 -10.23 18.97
N SER A 71 -4.29 -10.36 20.27
CA SER A 71 -3.89 -9.23 21.11
C SER A 71 -2.43 -8.88 20.87
N TRP A 72 -1.55 -9.87 20.80
CA TRP A 72 -0.13 -9.68 20.51
C TRP A 72 0.10 -8.99 19.16
N VAL A 73 -0.58 -9.46 18.10
CA VAL A 73 -0.53 -8.82 16.78
C VAL A 73 -1.05 -7.40 16.84
N ARG A 74 -2.12 -7.12 17.60
CA ARG A 74 -2.64 -5.76 17.70
C ARG A 74 -1.63 -4.79 18.32
N GLU A 75 -0.85 -5.26 19.28
CA GLU A 75 0.06 -4.42 20.08
C GLU A 75 1.46 -4.28 19.46
N ASN A 76 1.97 -5.30 18.77
CA ASN A 76 3.38 -5.38 18.35
C ASN A 76 3.59 -5.32 16.83
N TRP A 77 2.52 -5.16 16.04
CA TRP A 77 2.59 -5.25 14.57
C TRP A 77 3.41 -4.16 13.88
N ILE A 78 3.52 -2.98 14.49
CA ILE A 78 4.31 -1.88 13.91
C ILE A 78 5.81 -2.16 14.06
N GLU A 79 6.24 -2.70 15.21
CA GLU A 79 7.65 -2.95 15.52
C GLU A 79 8.26 -4.11 14.72
N ASP A 80 7.49 -5.17 14.39
CA ASP A 80 8.00 -6.29 13.55
C ASP A 80 8.18 -5.88 12.09
N ILE A 81 7.39 -4.93 11.60
CA ILE A 81 7.51 -4.40 10.23
C ILE A 81 8.74 -3.51 10.10
N GLU A 82 8.99 -2.64 11.08
CA GLU A 82 10.17 -1.77 11.10
C GLU A 82 11.47 -2.58 11.19
N ARG A 83 11.50 -3.61 12.04
CA ARG A 83 12.66 -4.51 12.18
C ARG A 83 13.00 -5.29 10.90
N LYS A 84 12.01 -5.61 10.05
CA LYS A 84 12.25 -6.28 8.75
C LYS A 84 12.74 -5.34 7.66
N ARG A 85 12.45 -4.04 7.79
CA ARG A 85 12.93 -2.99 6.88
C ARG A 85 14.39 -2.61 7.16
N ASP A 86 14.84 -2.69 8.42
CA ASP A 86 16.22 -2.37 8.81
C ASP A 86 17.23 -3.52 8.54
N ASN A 87 16.73 -4.73 8.24
CA ASN A 87 17.54 -5.92 7.97
C ASN A 87 17.58 -6.32 6.47
N ALA A 88 17.05 -5.48 5.58
CA ALA A 88 17.00 -5.67 4.13
C ALA A 88 17.80 -4.58 3.41
#